data_AF-A0A838PT98-F1
#
_entry.id   AF-A0A838PT98-F1
#
_cell.length_a   1.000
_cell.length_b   1.000
_cell.length_c   1.000
_cell.angle_alpha   90.00
_cell.angle_beta   90.00
_cell.angle_gamma   90.00
#
_symmetry.space_group_name_H-M   'P 1'
#
loop_
_entity.id
_entity.type
_entity.pdbx_description
1 polymer ?
#
loop_
_entity_poly.entity_id
_entity_poly.type
_entity_poly.pdbx_seq_one_letter_code
_entity_poly.pdbx_strand_id
1 'polypeptide(L)'
;MTSPTTEALLGRHGFARLADAALGADLGGAVAGVEVLLQREVGGLTRFANSQIHQNVWREDLAANVRVVTDDGRVGVASIHTDDPVAVTQVARQAADIARLSPPDPAFPGLAPMARAGDVDVDESTLTATPQDRAEAVRALLGEVDERYDAAGTYRTQADEIGVFNTEGQRSYAPRSSAALTLVVTGPSSSGWAEDGG
;
A
#
# COMPACT_ATOMS: atom_id res chain seq x y z
N MET A 1 -11.35 -23.01 11.43
CA MET A 1 -10.94 -22.17 10.29
C MET A 1 -10.33 -20.93 10.90
N THR A 2 -9.00 -20.91 11.03
CA THR A 2 -8.26 -19.78 11.62
C THR A 2 -8.47 -18.56 10.74
N SER A 3 -9.14 -17.54 11.26
CA SER A 3 -9.15 -16.21 10.63
C SER A 3 -7.70 -15.80 10.36
N PRO A 4 -7.37 -15.24 9.19
CA PRO A 4 -6.10 -14.56 9.04
C PRO A 4 -6.08 -13.47 10.10
N THR A 5 -5.16 -13.58 11.05
CA THR A 5 -4.87 -12.56 12.02
C THR A 5 -4.69 -11.26 11.24
N THR A 6 -5.47 -10.23 11.56
CA THR A 6 -5.21 -8.87 11.10
C THR A 6 -3.80 -8.53 11.58
N GLU A 7 -2.79 -8.82 10.76
CA GLU A 7 -1.43 -8.47 11.14
C GLU A 7 -1.34 -6.95 11.00
N ALA A 8 -0.97 -6.34 12.11
CA ALA A 8 -0.88 -4.90 12.26
C ALA A 8 -0.08 -4.28 11.11
N LEU A 9 -0.18 -2.96 10.96
CA LEU A 9 0.76 -2.18 10.16
C LEU A 9 2.19 -2.72 10.35
N LEU A 10 2.91 -2.93 9.25
CA LEU A 10 4.31 -3.32 9.30
C LEU A 10 5.11 -2.25 10.05
N GLY A 11 4.64 -1.01 9.94
CA GLY A 11 5.02 0.11 10.78
C GLY A 11 6.34 0.73 10.34
N ARG A 12 6.61 1.89 10.91
CA ARG A 12 7.88 2.61 10.71
C ARG A 12 9.11 1.72 10.90
N HIS A 13 9.10 0.85 11.91
CA HIS A 13 10.22 -0.05 12.19
C HIS A 13 10.39 -1.15 11.15
N GLY A 14 9.30 -1.76 10.67
CA GLY A 14 9.39 -2.79 9.63
C GLY A 14 9.79 -2.20 8.28
N PHE A 15 9.27 -1.03 7.92
CA PHE A 15 9.71 -0.28 6.75
C PHE A 15 11.18 0.11 6.83
N ALA A 16 11.63 0.64 7.97
CA ALA A 16 13.03 0.97 8.20
C ALA A 16 13.94 -0.26 8.03
N ARG A 17 13.56 -1.42 8.57
CA ARG A 17 14.32 -2.67 8.39
C ARG A 17 14.48 -3.08 6.93
N LEU A 18 13.42 -2.99 6.13
CA LEU A 18 13.48 -3.33 4.69
C LEU A 18 14.36 -2.33 3.93
N ALA A 19 14.18 -1.05 4.20
CA ALA A 19 14.99 0.00 3.60
C ALA A 19 16.47 -0.17 3.94
N ASP A 20 16.80 -0.41 5.21
CA ASP A 20 18.18 -0.57 5.67
C ASP A 20 18.89 -1.75 4.99
N ALA A 21 18.15 -2.79 4.62
CA ALA A 21 18.70 -3.91 3.86
C ALA A 21 19.16 -3.51 2.45
N ALA A 22 18.41 -2.65 1.75
CA ALA A 22 18.82 -2.11 0.46
C ALA A 22 19.88 -1.00 0.58
N LEU A 23 19.74 -0.09 1.56
CA LEU A 23 20.69 1.01 1.77
C LEU A 23 22.07 0.53 2.23
N GLY A 24 22.11 -0.54 3.02
CA GLY A 24 23.34 -1.17 3.51
C GLY A 24 23.88 -2.28 2.62
N ALA A 25 23.28 -2.53 1.45
CA ALA A 25 23.72 -3.57 0.55
C ALA A 25 25.12 -3.27 -0.01
N ASP A 26 25.98 -4.29 -0.07
CA ASP A 26 27.18 -4.22 -0.91
C ASP A 26 26.75 -4.36 -2.38
N LEU A 27 26.84 -3.24 -3.10
CA LEU A 27 26.42 -3.09 -4.50
C LEU A 27 27.59 -3.19 -5.49
N GLY A 28 28.83 -3.22 -4.99
CA GLY A 28 30.06 -3.19 -5.76
C GLY A 28 30.25 -1.91 -6.59
N GLY A 29 31.50 -1.56 -6.84
CA GLY A 29 31.85 -0.37 -7.65
C GLY A 29 31.51 0.95 -6.94
N ALA A 30 31.45 2.02 -7.73
CA ALA A 30 31.27 3.39 -7.25
C ALA A 30 29.77 3.77 -7.33
N VAL A 31 29.12 3.84 -6.16
CA VAL A 31 27.70 4.18 -6.00
C VAL A 31 27.60 5.49 -5.20
N ALA A 32 26.97 6.49 -5.80
CA ALA A 32 26.74 7.79 -5.20
C ALA A 32 25.57 7.75 -4.21
N GLY A 33 24.55 6.92 -4.46
CA GLY A 33 23.43 6.81 -3.55
C GLY A 33 22.39 5.76 -3.91
N VAL A 34 21.54 5.49 -2.93
CA VAL A 34 20.44 4.53 -3.00
C VAL A 34 19.18 5.16 -2.42
N GLU A 35 18.04 4.95 -3.07
CA GLU A 35 16.72 5.31 -2.57
C GLU A 35 15.78 4.12 -2.62
N VAL A 36 14.93 3.99 -1.60
CA VAL A 36 13.95 2.93 -1.44
C VAL A 36 12.59 3.57 -1.21
N LEU A 37 11.65 3.31 -2.11
CA LEU A 37 10.22 3.57 -1.93
C LEU A 37 9.53 2.25 -1.57
N LEU A 38 8.97 2.21 -0.37
CA LEU A 38 8.16 1.11 0.12
C LEU A 38 6.69 1.50 0.11
N GLN A 39 5.84 0.61 -0.37
CA GLN A 39 4.38 0.76 -0.36
C GLN A 39 3.77 -0.55 0.10
N ARG A 40 2.92 -0.52 1.13
CA ARG A 40 2.11 -1.66 1.56
C ARG A 40 0.65 -1.28 1.44
N GLU A 41 -0.15 -2.19 0.89
CA GLU A 41 -1.61 -2.07 0.82
C GLU A 41 -2.22 -3.29 1.49
N VAL A 42 -3.07 -3.06 2.48
CA VAL A 42 -3.80 -4.11 3.19
C VAL A 42 -5.26 -3.73 3.22
N GLY A 43 -6.14 -4.59 2.71
CA GLY A 43 -7.55 -4.24 2.72
C GLY A 43 -8.44 -5.35 2.27
N GLY A 44 -9.74 -5.09 2.38
CA GLY A 44 -10.73 -6.04 1.94
C GLY A 44 -11.99 -5.40 1.42
N LEU A 45 -12.73 -6.22 0.67
CA LEU A 45 -13.90 -5.83 -0.08
C LEU A 45 -15.02 -6.83 0.18
N THR A 46 -16.14 -6.34 0.67
CA THR A 46 -17.38 -7.11 0.79
C THR A 46 -18.32 -6.68 -0.33
N ARG A 47 -18.67 -7.61 -1.22
CA ARG A 47 -19.70 -7.42 -2.26
C ARG A 47 -21.02 -8.02 -1.80
N PHE A 48 -22.11 -7.30 -2.02
CA PHE A 48 -23.46 -7.77 -1.75
C PHE A 48 -24.37 -7.50 -2.95
N ALA A 49 -25.40 -8.33 -3.08
CA ALA A 49 -26.46 -8.28 -4.09
C ALA A 49 -27.66 -9.07 -3.57
N ASN A 50 -28.86 -8.79 -4.08
CA ASN A 50 -30.12 -9.38 -3.57
C ASN A 50 -30.21 -9.31 -2.03
N SER A 51 -29.68 -8.23 -1.45
CA SER A 51 -29.61 -8.03 0.00
C SER A 51 -28.90 -9.16 0.77
N GLN A 52 -27.90 -9.79 0.16
CA GLN A 52 -27.03 -10.81 0.77
C GLN A 52 -25.56 -10.59 0.40
N ILE A 53 -24.64 -11.03 1.26
CA ILE A 53 -23.19 -10.98 0.96
C ILE A 53 -22.86 -12.08 -0.05
N HIS A 54 -22.29 -11.69 -1.19
CA HIS A 54 -21.90 -12.60 -2.28
C HIS A 54 -20.40 -12.91 -2.26
N GLN A 55 -19.55 -11.99 -1.80
CA GLN A 55 -18.09 -12.17 -1.80
C GLN A 55 -17.44 -11.36 -0.68
N ASN A 56 -16.45 -11.95 0.00
CA ASN A 56 -15.51 -11.24 0.87
C ASN A 56 -14.09 -11.52 0.37
N VAL A 57 -13.36 -10.47 0.01
CA VAL A 57 -11.97 -10.54 -0.47
C VAL A 57 -11.07 -9.83 0.53
N TRP A 58 -9.89 -10.41 0.76
CA TRP A 58 -8.79 -9.81 1.50
C TRP A 58 -7.55 -9.79 0.60
N ARG A 59 -6.83 -8.66 0.58
CA ARG A 59 -5.57 -8.51 -0.16
C ARG A 59 -4.55 -7.82 0.75
N GLU A 60 -3.33 -8.33 0.67
CA GLU A 60 -2.14 -7.71 1.21
C GLU A 60 -1.06 -7.72 0.12
N ASP A 61 -0.35 -6.62 -0.02
CA ASP A 61 0.73 -6.45 -0.99
C ASP A 61 1.76 -5.48 -0.42
N LEU A 62 3.06 -5.76 -0.63
CA LEU A 62 4.15 -4.88 -0.22
C LEU A 62 5.15 -4.77 -1.37
N ALA A 63 5.22 -3.60 -2.00
CA ALA A 63 6.17 -3.29 -3.06
C ALA A 63 7.38 -2.52 -2.50
N ALA A 64 8.58 -2.98 -2.85
CA ALA A 64 9.84 -2.28 -2.65
C ALA A 64 10.41 -1.86 -4.00
N ASN A 65 10.54 -0.56 -4.23
CA ASN A 65 11.15 0.04 -5.40
C ASN A 65 12.50 0.63 -5.01
N VAL A 66 13.59 0.10 -5.57
CA VAL A 66 14.95 0.54 -5.25
C VAL A 66 15.55 1.26 -6.45
N ARG A 67 16.02 2.47 -6.23
CA ARG A 67 16.83 3.25 -7.17
C ARG A 67 18.28 3.27 -6.70
N VAL A 68 19.21 3.05 -7.61
CA VAL A 68 20.66 3.19 -7.39
C VAL A 68 21.22 4.20 -8.38
N VAL A 69 22.13 5.04 -7.89
CA VAL A 69 22.82 6.08 -8.68
C VAL A 69 24.32 5.84 -8.58
N THR A 70 25.03 5.76 -9.71
CA THR A 70 26.49 5.64 -9.76
C THR A 70 27.17 7.01 -9.65
N ASP A 71 28.46 7.04 -9.29
CA ASP A 71 29.24 8.29 -9.18
C ASP A 71 29.31 9.09 -10.48
N ASP A 72 29.24 8.42 -11.64
CA ASP A 72 29.21 9.05 -12.96
C ASP A 72 27.79 9.41 -13.44
N GLY A 73 26.79 9.36 -12.54
CA GLY A 73 25.44 9.86 -12.78
C GLY A 73 24.53 8.91 -13.56
N ARG A 74 24.77 7.59 -13.52
CA ARG A 74 23.86 6.60 -14.14
C ARG A 74 22.84 6.14 -13.11
N VAL A 75 21.61 5.92 -13.55
CA VAL A 75 20.49 5.54 -12.69
C VAL A 75 19.95 4.18 -13.11
N GLY A 76 19.72 3.31 -12.12
CA GLY A 76 19.03 2.05 -12.30
C GLY A 76 17.92 1.88 -11.27
N VAL A 77 16.82 1.25 -11.69
CA VAL A 77 15.66 1.01 -10.83
C VAL A 77 15.23 -0.45 -10.98
N ALA A 78 14.93 -1.10 -9.86
CA ALA A 78 14.31 -2.41 -9.83
C ALA A 78 13.27 -2.48 -8.71
N SER A 79 12.28 -3.35 -8.86
CA SER A 79 11.16 -3.46 -7.93
C SER A 79 10.84 -4.92 -7.61
N ILE A 80 10.37 -5.18 -6.39
CA ILE A 80 9.95 -6.51 -5.93
C ILE A 80 8.77 -6.39 -4.97
N HIS A 81 7.92 -7.42 -4.94
CA HIS A 81 6.82 -7.53 -3.97
C HIS A 81 7.22 -8.51 -2.86
N THR A 82 7.65 -8.01 -1.70
CA THR A 82 8.18 -8.85 -0.61
C THR A 82 8.33 -8.09 0.71
N ASP A 83 8.15 -8.79 1.83
CA ASP A 83 8.52 -8.36 3.17
C ASP A 83 9.85 -8.96 3.66
N ASP A 84 10.62 -9.62 2.77
CA ASP A 84 11.91 -10.23 3.07
C ASP A 84 13.08 -9.25 2.82
N PRO A 85 13.83 -8.83 3.87
CA PRO A 85 15.01 -7.99 3.72
C PRO A 85 16.09 -8.57 2.80
N VAL A 86 16.22 -9.90 2.73
CA VAL A 86 17.21 -10.56 1.87
C VAL A 86 16.84 -10.37 0.40
N ALA A 87 15.56 -10.53 0.07
CA ALA A 87 15.04 -10.27 -1.26
C ALA A 87 15.17 -8.79 -1.65
N VAL A 88 14.92 -7.87 -0.71
CA VAL A 88 15.15 -6.42 -0.91
C VAL A 88 16.63 -6.11 -1.15
N THR A 89 17.55 -6.81 -0.49
CA THR A 89 18.99 -6.69 -0.77
C THR A 89 19.32 -7.12 -2.20
N GLN A 90 18.71 -8.21 -2.69
CA GLN A 90 18.95 -8.66 -4.06
C GLN A 90 18.39 -7.69 -5.10
N VAL A 91 17.21 -7.12 -4.88
CA VAL A 91 16.66 -6.12 -5.82
C VAL A 91 17.52 -4.86 -5.88
N ALA A 92 18.15 -4.46 -4.77
CA ALA A 92 19.11 -3.35 -4.76
C ALA A 92 20.34 -3.64 -5.65
N ARG A 93 20.88 -4.86 -5.57
CA ARG A 93 21.99 -5.30 -6.45
C ARG A 93 21.57 -5.30 -7.92
N GLN A 94 20.36 -5.76 -8.23
CA GLN A 94 19.81 -5.70 -9.58
C GLN A 94 19.67 -4.26 -10.08
N ALA A 95 19.19 -3.34 -9.25
CA ALA A 95 19.13 -1.91 -9.59
C ALA A 95 20.53 -1.35 -9.88
N ALA A 96 21.55 -1.75 -9.11
CA ALA A 96 22.94 -1.36 -9.37
C ALA A 96 23.50 -1.92 -10.69
N ASP A 97 23.19 -3.17 -11.03
CA ASP A 97 23.54 -3.77 -12.33
C ASP A 97 22.89 -2.99 -13.49
N ILE A 98 21.62 -2.63 -13.35
CA ILE A 98 20.90 -1.81 -14.33
C ILE A 98 21.56 -0.43 -14.46
N ALA A 99 21.91 0.21 -13.35
CA ALA A 99 22.55 1.53 -13.35
C ALA A 99 23.86 1.50 -14.16
N ARG A 100 24.71 0.49 -13.95
CA ARG A 100 25.99 0.33 -14.68
C ARG A 100 25.81 0.17 -16.19
N LEU A 101 24.71 -0.42 -16.64
CA LEU A 101 24.40 -0.63 -18.05
C LEU A 101 23.66 0.57 -18.68
N SER A 102 23.12 1.47 -17.86
CA SER A 102 22.35 2.63 -18.31
C SER A 102 23.28 3.78 -18.71
N PRO A 103 22.92 4.63 -19.70
CA PRO A 103 23.70 5.83 -19.99
C PRO A 103 23.70 6.80 -18.80
N PRO A 104 24.72 7.66 -18.65
CA PRO A 104 24.69 8.74 -17.67
C PRO A 104 23.49 9.65 -17.92
N ASP A 105 22.88 10.15 -16.85
CA ASP A 105 21.79 11.10 -16.89
C ASP A 105 22.25 12.45 -16.28
N PRO A 106 22.73 13.40 -17.11
CA PRO A 106 23.16 14.71 -16.63
C PRO A 106 22.01 15.56 -16.07
N ALA A 107 20.76 15.19 -16.34
CA ALA A 107 19.58 15.90 -15.85
C ALA A 107 19.08 15.36 -14.50
N PHE A 108 19.69 14.27 -14.01
CA PHE A 108 19.32 13.71 -12.71
C PHE A 108 19.65 14.72 -11.59
N PRO A 109 18.66 15.21 -10.83
CA PRO A 109 18.85 16.28 -9.86
C PRO A 109 19.56 15.84 -8.57
N GLY A 110 19.89 14.55 -8.44
CA GLY A 110 20.34 13.93 -7.19
C GLY A 110 19.19 13.32 -6.41
N LEU A 111 19.53 12.62 -5.32
CA LEU A 111 18.55 12.12 -4.36
C LEU A 111 18.02 13.24 -3.48
N ALA A 112 16.77 13.11 -3.03
CA ALA A 112 16.15 14.12 -2.18
C ALA A 112 16.91 14.23 -0.84
N PRO A 113 17.32 15.43 -0.40
CA PRO A 113 17.93 15.60 0.92
C PRO A 113 16.92 15.31 2.03
N MET A 114 17.40 15.03 3.23
CA MET A 114 16.56 14.82 4.40
C MET A 114 15.53 15.95 4.59
N ALA A 115 14.25 15.61 4.51
CA ALA A 115 13.13 16.46 4.85
C ALA A 115 12.21 15.79 5.87
N ARG A 116 11.64 16.59 6.76
CA ARG A 116 10.64 16.12 7.72
C ARG A 116 9.30 15.92 7.00
N ALA A 117 8.79 14.70 7.01
CA ALA A 117 7.38 14.46 6.68
C ALA A 117 6.49 14.95 7.83
N GLY A 118 5.33 15.53 7.49
CA GLY A 118 4.29 15.84 8.45
C GLY A 118 3.63 14.57 9.00
N ASP A 119 2.94 14.72 10.12
CA ASP A 119 2.08 13.66 10.65
C ASP A 119 0.79 13.62 9.83
N VAL A 120 0.26 12.41 9.63
CA VAL A 120 -0.99 12.16 8.89
C VAL A 120 -1.95 11.53 9.87
N ASP A 121 -3.14 12.13 10.00
CA ASP A 121 -4.21 11.56 10.80
C ASP A 121 -4.81 10.35 10.07
N VAL A 122 -5.14 9.33 10.86
CA VAL A 122 -5.72 8.08 10.37
C VAL A 122 -6.91 7.71 11.23
N ASP A 123 -7.96 7.22 10.60
CA ASP A 123 -9.07 6.58 11.31
C ASP A 123 -8.64 5.17 11.75
N GLU A 124 -8.45 4.99 13.06
CA GLU A 124 -7.99 3.72 13.65
C GLU A 124 -8.97 2.58 13.36
N SER A 125 -10.27 2.84 13.40
CA SER A 125 -11.30 1.82 13.17
C SER A 125 -11.26 1.27 11.76
N THR A 126 -10.94 2.12 10.78
CA THR A 126 -10.76 1.76 9.38
C THR A 126 -9.44 1.06 9.14
N LEU A 127 -8.35 1.51 9.79
CA LEU A 127 -7.04 0.86 9.72
C LEU A 127 -7.08 -0.60 10.19
N THR A 128 -7.85 -0.88 11.24
CA THR A 128 -7.92 -2.23 11.84
C THR A 128 -9.13 -3.03 11.38
N ALA A 129 -9.91 -2.52 10.42
CA ALA A 129 -11.19 -3.09 10.01
C ALA A 129 -11.03 -4.53 9.48
N THR A 130 -11.67 -5.46 10.16
CA THR A 130 -11.65 -6.89 9.84
C THR A 130 -12.70 -7.25 8.77
N PRO A 131 -12.59 -8.45 8.16
CA PRO A 131 -13.67 -8.98 7.34
C PRO A 131 -15.03 -9.04 8.03
N GLN A 132 -15.05 -9.26 9.35
CA GLN A 132 -16.27 -9.32 10.14
C GLN A 132 -16.89 -7.93 10.31
N ASP A 133 -16.09 -6.91 10.61
CA ASP A 133 -16.58 -5.53 10.77
C ASP A 133 -17.26 -5.05 9.48
N ARG A 134 -16.67 -5.35 8.32
CA ARG A 134 -17.31 -5.06 7.02
C ARG A 134 -18.61 -5.83 6.83
N ALA A 135 -18.66 -7.10 7.20
CA ALA A 135 -19.88 -7.91 7.06
C ALA A 135 -21.01 -7.41 7.98
N GLU A 136 -20.67 -6.96 9.19
CA GLU A 136 -21.61 -6.36 10.14
C GLU A 136 -22.12 -5.01 9.66
N ALA A 137 -21.24 -4.15 9.14
CA ALA A 137 -21.63 -2.87 8.53
C ALA A 137 -22.58 -3.08 7.34
N VAL A 138 -22.27 -4.02 6.44
CA VAL A 138 -23.16 -4.37 5.32
C VAL A 138 -24.49 -4.94 5.81
N ARG A 139 -24.49 -5.79 6.85
CA ARG A 139 -25.73 -6.31 7.44
C ARG A 139 -26.60 -5.19 8.01
N ALA A 140 -26.00 -4.25 8.74
CA ALA A 140 -26.72 -3.10 9.29
C ALA A 140 -27.33 -2.25 8.18
N LEU A 141 -26.53 -1.92 7.14
CA LEU A 141 -26.99 -1.20 5.95
C LEU A 141 -28.21 -1.87 5.30
N LEU A 142 -28.12 -3.19 5.08
CA LEU A 142 -29.19 -3.97 4.45
C LEU A 142 -30.45 -4.06 5.33
N GLY A 143 -30.31 -3.97 6.65
CA GLY A 143 -31.43 -3.91 7.60
C GLY A 143 -32.28 -2.64 7.49
N GLU A 144 -31.71 -1.55 6.94
CA GLU A 144 -32.43 -0.29 6.70
C GLU A 144 -33.19 -0.29 5.36
N VAL A 145 -32.99 -1.29 4.50
CA VAL A 145 -33.66 -1.41 3.21
C VAL A 145 -35.00 -2.12 3.40
N ASP A 146 -36.10 -1.45 3.04
CA ASP A 146 -37.45 -2.03 3.09
C ASP A 146 -37.53 -3.28 2.18
N GLU A 147 -38.22 -4.32 2.63
CA GLU A 147 -38.27 -5.66 2.01
C GLU A 147 -38.78 -5.65 0.55
N ARG A 148 -39.41 -4.56 0.09
CA ARG A 148 -39.88 -4.40 -1.30
C ARG A 148 -38.76 -3.99 -2.26
N TYR A 149 -37.56 -3.72 -1.76
CA TYR A 149 -36.40 -3.28 -2.52
C TYR A 149 -35.23 -4.25 -2.37
N ASP A 150 -34.47 -4.41 -3.45
CA ASP A 150 -33.22 -5.15 -3.46
C ASP A 150 -32.03 -4.18 -3.40
N ALA A 151 -31.03 -4.53 -2.61
CA ALA A 151 -29.79 -3.77 -2.52
C ALA A 151 -28.59 -4.56 -3.05
N ALA A 152 -27.72 -3.85 -3.77
CA ALA A 152 -26.45 -4.36 -4.28
C ALA A 152 -25.36 -3.31 -4.16
N GLY A 153 -24.11 -3.74 -4.01
CA GLY A 153 -23.01 -2.79 -3.83
C GLY A 153 -21.74 -3.40 -3.30
N THR A 154 -20.83 -2.52 -2.88
CA THR A 154 -19.53 -2.90 -2.33
C THR A 154 -19.17 -2.04 -1.15
N TYR A 155 -18.66 -2.65 -0.09
CA TYR A 155 -18.01 -1.95 1.01
C TYR A 155 -16.54 -2.35 1.12
N ARG A 156 -15.64 -1.36 1.11
CA ARG A 156 -14.19 -1.53 1.19
C ARG A 156 -13.64 -0.82 2.41
N THR A 157 -12.68 -1.45 3.07
CA THR A 157 -11.76 -0.80 4.01
C THR A 157 -10.32 -1.13 3.61
N GLN A 158 -9.42 -0.16 3.72
CA GLN A 158 -8.02 -0.29 3.32
C GLN A 158 -7.11 0.49 4.28
N ALA A 159 -5.97 -0.12 4.58
CA ALA A 159 -4.85 0.42 5.33
C ALA A 159 -3.62 0.40 4.40
N ASP A 160 -3.07 1.57 4.12
CA ASP A 160 -1.90 1.75 3.30
C ASP A 160 -0.74 2.27 4.15
N GLU A 161 0.47 1.89 3.78
CA GLU A 161 1.70 2.42 4.35
C GLU A 161 2.64 2.85 3.24
N ILE A 162 3.20 4.05 3.33
CA ILE A 162 4.21 4.54 2.41
C ILE A 162 5.46 4.96 3.17
N GLY A 163 6.63 4.63 2.62
CA GLY A 163 7.88 5.13 3.16
C GLY A 163 8.91 5.41 2.08
N VAL A 164 9.72 6.44 2.30
CA VAL A 164 10.81 6.86 1.42
C VAL A 164 12.07 6.96 2.25
N PHE A 165 13.09 6.24 1.83
CA PHE A 165 14.38 6.13 2.53
C PHE A 165 15.51 6.31 1.53
N ASN A 166 16.55 7.07 1.87
CA ASN A 166 17.71 7.18 1.00
C ASN A 166 19.03 7.43 1.76
N THR A 167 20.13 7.35 1.02
CA THR A 167 21.50 7.57 1.53
C THR A 167 21.80 9.03 1.89
N GLU A 168 20.98 9.99 1.46
CA GLU A 168 21.05 11.41 1.85
C GLU A 168 20.36 11.69 3.21
N GLY A 169 19.94 10.63 3.90
CA GLY A 169 19.35 10.70 5.25
C GLY A 169 17.83 10.83 5.27
N GLN A 170 17.15 10.77 4.13
CA GLN A 170 15.68 10.71 4.11
C GLN A 170 15.20 9.43 4.80
N ARG A 171 14.26 9.56 5.75
CA ARG A 171 13.60 8.44 6.44
C ARG A 171 12.15 8.79 6.78
N SER A 172 11.31 8.88 5.76
CA SER A 172 9.88 9.20 5.91
C SER A 172 9.03 7.94 5.92
N TYR A 173 7.97 7.97 6.72
CA TYR A 173 6.95 6.94 6.80
C TYR A 173 5.63 7.58 7.20
N ALA A 174 4.54 7.18 6.55
CA ALA A 174 3.18 7.57 6.89
C ALA A 174 2.20 6.41 6.63
N PRO A 175 1.29 6.11 7.58
CA PRO A 175 0.13 5.27 7.33
C PRO A 175 -1.01 6.09 6.71
N ARG A 176 -1.97 5.40 6.11
CA ARG A 176 -3.24 5.95 5.63
C ARG A 176 -4.33 4.91 5.83
N SER A 177 -5.52 5.34 6.26
CA SER A 177 -6.74 4.54 6.12
C SER A 177 -7.64 5.12 5.03
N SER A 178 -8.42 4.24 4.40
CA SER A 178 -9.56 4.67 3.59
C SER A 178 -10.71 3.67 3.64
N ALA A 179 -11.93 4.19 3.50
CA ALA A 179 -13.14 3.39 3.37
C ALA A 179 -13.98 3.89 2.20
N ALA A 180 -14.67 2.98 1.52
CA ALA A 180 -15.57 3.35 0.42
C ALA A 180 -16.78 2.42 0.36
N LEU A 181 -17.96 3.01 0.18
CA LEU A 181 -19.22 2.32 -0.04
C LEU A 181 -19.79 2.71 -1.41
N THR A 182 -20.26 1.71 -2.14
CA THR A 182 -21.17 1.91 -3.27
C THR A 182 -22.45 1.15 -2.98
N LEU A 183 -23.60 1.76 -3.28
CA LEU A 183 -24.92 1.18 -3.06
C LEU A 183 -25.84 1.50 -4.24
N VAL A 184 -26.49 0.45 -4.73
CA VAL A 184 -27.62 0.52 -5.64
C VAL A 184 -28.82 -0.11 -4.93
N VAL A 185 -29.95 0.60 -4.91
CA VAL A 185 -31.23 0.07 -4.43
C VAL A 185 -32.19 0.01 -5.62
N THR A 186 -32.84 -1.12 -5.83
CA THR A 186 -33.77 -1.36 -6.94
C THR A 186 -35.13 -1.78 -6.42
N GLY A 187 -36.18 -1.18 -6.94
CA GLY A 187 -37.57 -1.58 -6.71
C GLY A 187 -38.27 -1.97 -8.01
N PRO A 188 -39.57 -2.31 -7.95
CA PRO A 188 -40.30 -2.82 -9.10
C PRO A 188 -40.29 -1.91 -10.34
N SER A 189 -40.20 -0.59 -10.15
CA SER A 189 -40.23 0.40 -11.24
C SER A 189 -39.27 1.57 -11.01
N SER A 190 -38.29 1.43 -10.12
CA SER A 190 -37.39 2.52 -9.71
C SER A 190 -36.03 2.00 -9.30
N SER A 191 -35.00 2.84 -9.39
CA SER A 191 -33.69 2.58 -8.82
C SER A 191 -33.07 3.85 -8.24
N GLY A 192 -32.16 3.68 -7.29
CA GLY A 192 -31.37 4.74 -6.69
C GLY A 192 -29.92 4.28 -6.52
N TRP A 193 -28.99 5.23 -6.57
CA TRP A 193 -27.57 4.98 -6.41
C TRP A 193 -26.94 5.99 -5.46
N ALA A 194 -25.98 5.54 -4.66
CA ALA A 194 -25.18 6.36 -3.78
C ALA A 194 -23.74 5.82 -3.70
N GLU A 195 -22.79 6.74 -3.50
CA GLU A 195 -21.41 6.43 -3.13
C GLU A 195 -20.96 7.36 -2.01
N ASP A 196 -20.05 6.86 -1.19
CA ASP A 196 -19.33 7.64 -0.19
C ASP A 196 -17.93 7.07 0.00
N GLY A 197 -16.96 7.92 0.31
CA GLY A 197 -15.59 7.49 0.57
C GLY A 197 -14.65 8.59 1.08
N GLY A 198 -13.67 8.17 1.85
CA GLY A 198 -12.65 9.01 2.49
C GLY A 198 -11.38 8.22 2.78
#